data_AF-A0A966EX26-F1
#
_entry.id   AF-A0A966EX26-F1
#
_cell.length_a   1.000
_cell.length_b   1.000
_cell.length_c   1.000
_cell.angle_alpha   90.00
_cell.angle_beta   90.00
_cell.angle_gamma   90.00
#
_symmetry.space_group_name_H-M   'P 1'
#
loop_
_entity.id
_entity.type
_entity.pdbx_description
1 polymer ?
#
loop_
_entity_poly.entity_id
_entity_poly.type
_entity_poly.pdbx_seq_one_letter_code
_entity_poly.pdbx_strand_id
1 'polypeptide(L)' 'MSIMTSAFVDAAELMARVQGVPDHRFAIIEHPIASADTTGLRERAEVAAAVFAEVVLVS' A
#
# COMPACT_ATOMS: atom_id res chain seq x y z
N MET A 1 -2.52 3.77 -8.03
CA MET A 1 -2.48 3.07 -6.73
C MET A 1 -1.04 2.67 -6.43
N SER A 2 -0.59 2.89 -5.20
CA SER A 2 0.78 2.58 -4.75
C SER A 2 0.76 1.62 -3.56
N ILE A 3 1.88 0.96 -3.26
CA ILE A 3 2.02 0.11 -2.07
C ILE A 3 2.84 0.86 -1.02
N MET A 4 2.41 0.81 0.24
CA MET A 4 3.10 1.44 1.36
C MET A 4 3.16 0.49 2.56
N THR A 5 4.28 0.46 3.27
CA THR A 5 4.32 -0.29 4.54
C THR A 5 3.73 0.56 5.66
N SER A 6 3.08 -0.08 6.64
CA SER A 6 2.35 0.57 7.76
C SER A 6 3.12 1.71 8.47
N ALA A 7 4.44 1.59 8.60
CA ALA A 7 5.29 2.60 9.25
C ALA A 7 5.38 3.96 8.50
N PHE A 8 4.95 4.03 7.23
CA PHE A 8 5.13 5.23 6.38
C PHE A 8 3.82 5.80 5.85
N VAL A 9 2.67 5.35 6.34
CA VAL A 9 1.35 5.79 5.85
C VAL A 9 1.16 7.30 6.00
N ASP A 10 1.40 7.86 7.19
CA ASP A 10 1.23 9.29 7.44
C ASP A 10 2.11 10.16 6.52
N ALA A 11 3.35 9.73 6.28
CA ALA A 11 4.26 10.41 5.38
C ALA A 11 3.79 10.32 3.91
N ALA A 12 3.28 9.15 3.49
CA ALA A 12 2.75 8.94 2.15
C ALA A 12 1.52 9.81 1.88
N GLU A 13 0.58 9.87 2.84
CA GLU A 13 -0.62 10.70 2.75
C GLU A 13 -0.27 12.20 2.74
N LEU A 14 0.71 12.63 3.53
CA LEU A 14 1.22 14.00 3.49
C LEU A 14 1.76 14.33 2.09
N MET A 15 2.58 13.45 1.51
CA MET A 15 3.13 13.65 0.17
C MET A 15 2.05 13.63 -0.91
N ALA A 16 1.00 12.82 -0.76
CA ALA A 16 -0.13 12.80 -1.67
C ALA A 16 -0.87 14.14 -1.69
N ARG A 17 -1.11 14.75 -0.51
CA ARG A 17 -1.68 16.10 -0.40
C ARG A 17 -0.79 17.16 -1.05
N VAL A 18 0.51 17.13 -0.78
CA VAL A 18 1.48 18.09 -1.38
C VAL A 18 1.50 18.00 -2.91
N GLN A 19 1.33 16.80 -3.46
CA GLN A 19 1.31 16.56 -4.91
C GLN A 19 -0.04 16.86 -5.56
N GLY A 20 -1.06 17.28 -4.81
CA GLY A 20 -2.39 17.59 -5.34
C GLY A 20 -3.27 16.35 -5.60
N VAL A 21 -2.94 15.21 -5.00
CA VAL A 21 -3.71 13.95 -5.09
C VAL A 21 -4.11 13.45 -3.70
N PRO A 22 -4.90 14.23 -2.92
CA PRO A 22 -5.18 13.92 -1.51
C PRO A 22 -5.85 12.56 -1.28
N ASP A 23 -6.61 12.07 -2.26
CA ASP A 23 -7.33 10.78 -2.20
C ASP A 23 -6.57 9.63 -2.89
N HIS A 24 -5.26 9.79 -3.14
CA HIS A 24 -4.47 8.73 -3.76
C HIS A 24 -4.51 7.46 -2.89
N ARG A 25 -5.02 6.37 -3.47
CA ARG A 25 -5.17 5.09 -2.77
C ARG A 25 -3.83 4.36 -2.62
N PHE A 26 -3.56 3.92 -1.39
CA PHE A 26 -2.43 3.06 -1.05
C PHE A 26 -2.90 1.68 -0.59
N ALA A 27 -2.26 0.62 -1.08
CA ALA A 27 -2.28 -0.67 -0.41
C ALA A 27 -1.32 -0.61 0.79
N ILE A 28 -1.86 -0.77 1.99
CA ILE A 28 -1.06 -0.79 3.21
C ILE A 28 -0.69 -2.24 3.54
N ILE A 29 0.61 -2.51 3.61
CA ILE A 29 1.17 -3.82 3.98
C ILE A 29 1.98 -3.71 5.27
N GLU A 30 2.23 -4.83 5.94
CA GLU A 30 2.98 -4.84 7.20
C GLU A 30 4.46 -4.47 7.00
N HIS A 31 4.97 -3.60 7.87
CA HIS A 31 6.39 -3.25 7.98
C HIS A 31 7.14 -4.20 8.94
N PRO A 32 8.43 -4.51 8.70
CA PRO A 32 9.20 -4.24 7.49
C PRO A 32 8.94 -5.29 6.39
N ILE A 33 9.07 -4.87 5.13
CA ILE A 33 9.06 -5.80 4.00
C ILE A 33 10.41 -6.53 3.84
N ALA A 34 11.52 -5.84 4.15
CA ALA A 34 12.87 -6.30 3.82
C ALA A 34 13.32 -7.56 4.59
N SER A 35 12.74 -7.82 5.77
CA SER A 35 13.07 -8.99 6.59
C SER A 35 11.95 -10.03 6.62
N ALA A 36 10.92 -9.90 5.79
CA ALA A 36 9.87 -10.89 5.69
C ALA A 36 10.39 -12.15 5.00
N ASP A 37 10.01 -13.32 5.52
CA ASP A 37 10.24 -14.58 4.82
C ASP A 37 9.26 -14.75 3.64
N THR A 38 9.37 -15.85 2.91
CA THR A 38 8.51 -16.09 1.74
C THR A 38 7.02 -16.14 2.11
N THR A 39 6.67 -16.61 3.30
CA THR A 39 5.28 -16.64 3.77
C THR A 39 4.78 -15.24 4.03
N GLY A 40 5.53 -14.44 4.80
CA GLY A 40 5.18 -13.05 5.08
C GLY A 40 5.16 -12.16 3.84
N LEU A 41 6.01 -12.42 2.84
CA LEU A 41 5.97 -11.73 1.55
C LEU A 41 4.72 -12.07 0.75
N ARG A 42 4.28 -13.34 0.78
CA ARG A 42 3.05 -13.76 0.10
C ARG A 42 1.83 -13.09 0.69
N GLU A 43 1.70 -13.07 2.02
CA GLU A 43 0.60 -12.42 2.72
C GLU A 43 0.51 -10.92 2.35
N ARG A 44 1.64 -10.22 2.35
CA ARG A 44 1.71 -8.80 1.94
C ARG A 44 1.30 -8.61 0.46
N ALA A 45 1.73 -9.52 -0.41
CA ALA A 45 1.36 -9.48 -1.83
C ALA A 45 -0.13 -9.72 -2.04
N GLU A 46 -0.75 -10.63 -1.29
CA GLU A 46 -2.19 -10.89 -1.34
C GLU A 46 -3.00 -9.66 -0.93
N VAL A 47 -2.59 -8.96 0.15
CA VAL A 47 -3.22 -7.70 0.56
C VAL A 47 -3.10 -6.65 -0.54
N ALA A 48 -1.90 -6.45 -1.10
CA ALA A 48 -1.70 -5.48 -2.16
C ALA A 48 -2.52 -5.79 -3.43
N ALA A 49 -2.59 -7.07 -3.81
CA ALA A 49 -3.36 -7.52 -4.96
C ALA A 49 -4.87 -7.30 -4.76
N ALA A 50 -5.40 -7.58 -3.56
CA ALA A 50 -6.81 -7.36 -3.25
C ALA A 50 -7.20 -5.87 -3.38
N VAL A 51 -6.39 -4.96 -2.84
CA VAL A 51 -6.63 -3.52 -2.96
C VAL A 51 -6.49 -3.07 -4.42
N PHE A 52 -5.56 -3.64 -5.19
CA PHE A 52 -5.40 -3.30 -6.61
C PHE A 52 -6.66 -3.68 -7.38
N ALA A 53 -7.17 -4.89 -7.15
CA ALA A 53 -8.42 -5.35 -7.75
C ALA A 53 -9.59 -4.43 -7.39
N GLU A 54 -9.72 -4.00 -6.12
CA GLU A 54 -10.75 -3.04 -5.71
C GLU A 54 -10.64 -1.72 -6.50
N VAL A 55 -9.44 -1.15 -6.60
CA VAL A 55 -9.21 0.16 -7.23
C VAL A 55 -9.32 0.14 -8.75
N VAL A 56 -9.14 -1.01 -9.41
CA VAL A 56 -9.11 -1.10 -10.88
C VAL A 56 -10.36 -1.77 -11.45
N LEU A 57 -10.94 -2.73 -10.74
CA LEU A 57 -12.07 -3.53 -11.23
C LEU A 57 -13.42 -3.05 -10.69
N VAL A 58 -13.43 -2.31 -9.58
CA VAL A 58 -14.67 -1.83 -8.92
C VAL A 58 -14.79 -0.30 -9.00
N SER A 59 -13.77 0.38 -9.53
CA SER A 59 -13.76 1.81 -9.88
C SER A 59 -14.53 2.13 -11.15
#